data_AF-A0A3C0GE87-F1
#
_entry.id   AF-A0A3C0GE87-F1
#
_cell.length_a   1.000
_cell.length_b   1.000
_cell.length_c   1.000
_cell.angle_alpha   90.00
_cell.angle_beta   90.00
_cell.angle_gamma   90.00
#
_symmetry.space_group_name_H-M   'P 1'
#
loop_
_entity.id
_entity.type
_entity.pdbx_description
1 polymer ?
#
loop_
_entity_poly.entity_id
_entity_poly.type
_entity_poly.pdbx_seq_one_letter_code
_entity_poly.pdbx_strand_id
1 'polypeptide(L)'
;MTKDSISDYDTTAANNTDIGGINISEGCPPSNINNAIRELMKHSALLNAGTHSLGTLKVDNLQLDSNTISSTNTNGNITLTPNGNGLVSIADGDLQIGSTTISSTGTELNIVDGDTSAGTTAVAGGDGIVTNDGGTMRQTTVDTFDTYLSQTTKTLTNKTISGASNTLSNIAVGSVDVAGATAMTSIVDADEFLINDGGTNKKVTAANLKSYAGGGGASAPTALSGTSTAIDWSANSQFTHTLSGGTTYTFSNISAGASIELYLKNVGKRFDLLNQTKTNVSFSSQLGTSDDVFASFFNNDGSKFYIVEGSTTIIYEYNLSTDYDISTASFVQSKSGMPSASQSGYQFNADGTKLISIRGDDLHEHALSSAYDISSITTTAANSVNLDSVLGDTGGTADFPSTGSGGGLLFDNGRFNSDGTKLFISNERHGNIDPASSQFFSHFVISLSSAYDITSTLTLLSKFDIGYDMQTFGRNYKGFIASDISADG
;
A
#
# COMPACT_ATOMS: atom_id res chain seq x y z
N MET A 1 -6.35 -89.16 -82.67
CA MET A 1 -7.28 -88.02 -82.65
C MET A 1 -6.76 -87.01 -83.64
N THR A 2 -7.64 -86.42 -84.44
CA THR A 2 -7.28 -85.36 -85.38
C THR A 2 -6.65 -84.20 -84.61
N LYS A 3 -5.57 -83.63 -85.15
CA LYS A 3 -4.86 -82.50 -84.56
C LYS A 3 -5.43 -81.20 -85.11
N ASP A 4 -6.56 -80.78 -84.56
CA ASP A 4 -7.35 -79.66 -85.09
C ASP A 4 -6.94 -78.30 -84.50
N SER A 5 -6.20 -78.29 -83.39
CA SER A 5 -5.69 -77.10 -82.72
C SER A 5 -4.29 -77.29 -82.14
N ILE A 6 -3.61 -76.20 -81.77
CA ILE A 6 -2.29 -76.27 -81.09
C ILE A 6 -2.39 -77.05 -79.77
N SER A 7 -3.51 -76.96 -79.04
CA SER A 7 -3.72 -77.71 -77.81
C SER A 7 -3.79 -79.22 -78.02
N ASP A 8 -4.08 -79.68 -79.24
CA ASP A 8 -4.09 -81.10 -79.55
C ASP A 8 -2.70 -81.64 -79.87
N TYR A 9 -1.71 -80.77 -80.12
CA TYR A 9 -0.35 -81.19 -80.49
C TYR A 9 0.38 -81.81 -79.29
N ASP A 10 1.18 -82.84 -79.55
CA ASP A 10 1.96 -83.57 -78.55
C ASP A 10 3.37 -82.96 -78.42
N THR A 11 3.91 -82.94 -77.20
CA THR A 11 5.29 -82.49 -76.92
C THR A 11 6.36 -83.49 -77.41
N THR A 12 5.94 -84.66 -77.90
CA THR A 12 6.73 -85.67 -78.58
C THR A 12 6.46 -85.62 -80.09
N ALA A 13 7.47 -85.29 -80.89
CA ALA A 13 7.33 -85.09 -82.33
C ALA A 13 6.73 -86.30 -83.08
N ALA A 14 7.11 -87.53 -82.70
CA ALA A 14 6.61 -88.75 -83.35
C ALA A 14 5.08 -88.93 -83.22
N ASN A 15 4.47 -88.36 -82.17
CA ASN A 15 3.03 -88.49 -81.89
C ASN A 15 2.17 -87.52 -82.71
N ASN A 16 2.77 -86.52 -83.36
CA ASN A 16 2.09 -85.56 -84.22
C ASN A 16 1.95 -86.11 -85.64
N THR A 17 0.98 -87.00 -85.86
CA THR A 17 0.84 -87.76 -87.11
C THR A 17 0.02 -87.10 -88.22
N ASP A 18 -0.78 -86.08 -87.88
CA ASP A 18 -1.67 -85.36 -88.80
C ASP A 18 -1.81 -83.88 -88.41
N ILE A 19 -2.31 -83.04 -89.31
CA ILE A 19 -2.75 -81.65 -89.05
C ILE A 19 -4.13 -81.47 -89.70
N GLY A 20 -5.16 -81.17 -88.91
CA GLY A 20 -6.53 -81.02 -89.43
C GLY A 20 -7.04 -82.28 -90.16
N GLY A 21 -6.59 -83.47 -89.73
CA GLY A 21 -6.91 -84.75 -90.38
C GLY A 21 -6.08 -85.09 -91.62
N ILE A 22 -5.18 -84.21 -92.08
CA ILE A 22 -4.24 -84.50 -93.17
C ILE A 22 -3.03 -85.23 -92.60
N ASN A 23 -2.80 -86.47 -93.04
CA ASN A 23 -1.69 -87.30 -92.56
C ASN A 23 -0.36 -86.72 -93.04
N ILE A 24 0.60 -86.53 -92.12
CA ILE A 24 1.92 -85.97 -92.45
C ILE A 24 2.81 -86.99 -93.18
N SER A 25 2.48 -88.28 -93.17
CA SER A 25 3.26 -89.37 -93.75
C SER A 25 2.89 -89.67 -95.22
N GLU A 26 2.71 -88.67 -96.07
CA GLU A 26 2.33 -88.82 -97.50
C GLU A 26 3.46 -89.40 -98.39
N GLY A 27 3.98 -90.58 -98.06
CA GLY A 27 4.90 -91.34 -98.93
C GLY A 27 6.29 -90.74 -99.15
N CYS A 28 6.62 -89.63 -98.51
CA CYS A 28 7.96 -89.03 -98.58
C CYS A 28 8.96 -89.80 -97.68
N PRO A 29 10.21 -90.02 -98.13
CA PRO A 29 11.23 -90.69 -97.34
C PRO A 29 11.45 -90.00 -95.97
N PRO A 30 11.65 -90.77 -94.88
CA PRO A 30 11.57 -90.31 -93.50
C PRO A 30 12.71 -89.40 -93.00
N SER A 31 13.32 -88.58 -93.85
CA SER A 31 14.51 -87.77 -93.48
C SER A 31 14.46 -86.29 -93.85
N ASN A 32 13.33 -85.74 -94.32
CA ASN A 32 13.23 -84.32 -94.70
C ASN A 32 12.03 -83.61 -94.03
N ILE A 33 11.21 -82.90 -94.82
CA ILE A 33 10.19 -81.93 -94.38
C ILE A 33 9.20 -82.48 -93.32
N ASN A 34 8.84 -83.76 -93.39
CA ASN A 34 7.87 -84.37 -92.47
C ASN A 34 8.37 -84.39 -91.01
N ASN A 35 9.66 -84.64 -90.77
CA ASN A 35 10.23 -84.61 -89.42
C ASN A 35 10.34 -83.16 -88.92
N ALA A 36 10.64 -82.21 -89.81
CA ALA A 36 10.69 -80.80 -89.47
C ALA A 36 9.30 -80.25 -89.06
N ILE A 37 8.23 -80.66 -89.75
CA ILE A 37 6.85 -80.32 -89.39
C ILE A 37 6.50 -80.89 -88.01
N ARG A 38 6.87 -82.14 -87.73
CA ARG A 38 6.63 -82.79 -86.43
C ARG A 38 7.35 -82.08 -85.28
N GLU A 39 8.59 -81.64 -85.50
CA GLU A 39 9.34 -80.83 -84.53
C GLU A 39 8.71 -79.44 -84.35
N LEU A 40 8.23 -78.79 -85.42
CA LEU A 40 7.53 -77.50 -85.31
C LEU A 40 6.22 -77.64 -84.51
N MET A 41 5.44 -78.68 -84.75
CA MET A 41 4.23 -78.96 -83.96
C MET A 41 4.56 -79.20 -82.49
N LYS A 42 5.64 -79.95 -82.20
CA LYS A 42 6.15 -80.12 -80.84
C LYS A 42 6.57 -78.80 -80.21
N HIS A 43 7.24 -77.90 -80.94
CA HIS A 43 7.58 -76.58 -80.42
C HIS A 43 6.33 -75.76 -80.08
N SER A 44 5.32 -75.76 -80.94
CA SER A 44 4.03 -75.12 -80.67
C SER A 44 3.32 -75.73 -79.45
N ALA A 45 3.37 -77.06 -79.28
CA ALA A 45 2.85 -77.74 -78.11
C ALA A 45 3.58 -77.33 -76.82
N LEU A 46 4.91 -77.24 -76.86
CA LEU A 46 5.74 -76.83 -75.72
C LEU A 46 5.55 -75.35 -75.36
N LEU A 47 5.32 -74.49 -76.36
CA LEU A 47 4.91 -73.09 -76.17
C LEU A 47 3.53 -72.99 -75.50
N ASN A 48 2.56 -73.78 -75.97
CA ASN A 48 1.21 -73.84 -75.38
C ASN A 48 1.22 -74.40 -73.95
N ALA A 49 2.11 -75.36 -73.67
CA ALA A 49 2.32 -75.92 -72.34
C ALA A 49 3.15 -75.01 -71.40
N GLY A 50 3.63 -73.85 -71.88
CA GLY A 50 4.43 -72.89 -71.10
C GLY A 50 5.83 -73.39 -70.71
N THR A 51 6.32 -74.46 -71.35
CA THR A 51 7.65 -75.06 -71.08
C THR A 51 8.75 -74.52 -71.99
N HIS A 52 8.37 -73.81 -73.05
CA HIS A 52 9.26 -72.99 -73.87
C HIS A 52 8.79 -71.53 -73.86
N SER A 53 9.75 -70.60 -73.98
CA SER A 53 9.49 -69.17 -74.03
C SER A 53 9.70 -68.62 -75.44
N LEU A 54 8.82 -67.70 -75.89
CA LEU A 54 9.01 -66.92 -77.11
C LEU A 54 10.08 -65.82 -76.97
N GLY A 55 10.77 -65.73 -75.81
CA GLY A 55 11.61 -64.60 -75.49
C GLY A 55 10.76 -63.34 -75.32
N THR A 56 11.00 -62.30 -76.13
CA THR A 56 10.16 -61.09 -76.17
C THR A 56 9.05 -61.26 -77.21
N LEU A 57 7.81 -61.40 -76.77
CA LEU A 57 6.64 -61.35 -77.65
C LEU A 57 6.26 -59.89 -77.93
N LYS A 58 6.40 -59.44 -79.19
CA LYS A 58 5.89 -58.14 -79.65
C LYS A 58 4.47 -58.33 -80.19
N VAL A 59 3.48 -58.07 -79.34
CA VAL A 59 2.09 -57.87 -79.75
C VAL A 59 1.86 -56.36 -79.89
N ASP A 60 1.06 -55.94 -80.88
CA ASP A 60 0.60 -54.55 -80.98
C ASP A 60 -0.53 -54.31 -79.97
N ASN A 61 -1.68 -53.79 -80.38
CA ASN A 61 -2.85 -53.66 -79.51
C ASN A 61 -3.28 -55.03 -78.96
N LEU A 62 -3.05 -55.26 -77.67
CA LEU A 62 -3.42 -56.51 -76.99
C LEU A 62 -4.90 -56.45 -76.58
N GLN A 63 -5.74 -57.34 -77.14
CA GLN A 63 -7.11 -57.58 -76.66
C GLN A 63 -7.14 -58.88 -75.84
N LEU A 64 -7.53 -58.80 -74.56
CA LEU A 64 -7.62 -59.95 -73.67
C LEU A 64 -9.09 -60.25 -73.30
N ASP A 65 -9.78 -61.08 -74.08
CA ASP A 65 -11.18 -61.46 -73.81
C ASP A 65 -11.29 -62.61 -72.78
N SER A 66 -10.83 -62.36 -71.54
CA SER A 66 -11.13 -63.10 -70.28
C SER A 66 -10.33 -62.55 -69.08
N ASN A 67 -9.93 -61.28 -69.16
CA ASN A 67 -9.58 -60.35 -68.07
C ASN A 67 -8.82 -60.89 -66.84
N THR A 68 -7.75 -61.64 -67.05
CA THR A 68 -6.70 -61.80 -66.02
C THR A 68 -5.33 -61.63 -66.66
N ILE A 69 -4.60 -60.62 -66.20
CA ILE A 69 -3.15 -60.52 -66.38
C ILE A 69 -2.56 -60.92 -65.02
N SER A 70 -1.81 -62.01 -64.98
CA SER A 70 -1.17 -62.50 -63.76
C SER A 70 0.27 -62.94 -64.03
N SER A 71 1.14 -62.78 -63.05
CA SER A 71 2.47 -63.39 -63.05
C SER A 71 2.39 -64.75 -62.36
N THR A 72 2.87 -65.83 -62.99
CA THR A 72 2.76 -67.21 -62.48
C THR A 72 4.00 -67.70 -61.73
N ASN A 73 5.05 -66.89 -61.66
CA ASN A 73 6.26 -67.13 -60.87
C ASN A 73 6.07 -66.69 -59.42
N THR A 74 6.69 -67.41 -58.48
CA THR A 74 6.73 -67.04 -57.06
C THR A 74 7.46 -65.69 -56.94
N ASN A 75 6.72 -64.61 -56.70
CA ASN A 75 7.17 -63.21 -56.56
C ASN A 75 7.47 -62.42 -57.85
N GLY A 76 6.99 -62.82 -59.03
CA GLY A 76 7.18 -61.93 -60.20
C GLY A 76 6.14 -60.83 -60.29
N ASN A 77 6.61 -59.68 -60.74
CA ASN A 77 5.81 -58.48 -60.91
C ASN A 77 5.14 -58.47 -62.28
N ILE A 78 3.93 -57.90 -62.33
CA ILE A 78 3.33 -57.46 -63.59
C ILE A 78 3.72 -56.00 -63.77
N THR A 79 4.59 -55.73 -64.74
CA THR A 79 5.03 -54.35 -65.04
C THR A 79 4.24 -53.83 -66.23
N LEU A 80 3.41 -52.82 -66.02
CA LEU A 80 2.67 -52.12 -67.06
C LEU A 80 3.35 -50.77 -67.33
N THR A 81 4.33 -50.76 -68.22
CA THR A 81 5.04 -49.54 -68.64
C THR A 81 4.84 -49.32 -70.13
N PRO A 82 4.11 -48.29 -70.54
CA PRO A 82 3.98 -47.93 -71.96
C PRO A 82 5.35 -47.58 -72.56
N ASN A 83 5.60 -47.97 -73.80
CA ASN A 83 6.77 -47.50 -74.54
C ASN A 83 6.46 -46.12 -75.15
N GLY A 84 7.22 -45.09 -74.80
CA GLY A 84 6.95 -43.71 -75.20
C GLY A 84 6.07 -42.96 -74.20
N ASN A 85 5.07 -42.22 -74.69
CA ASN A 85 4.21 -41.33 -73.88
C ASN A 85 2.82 -41.93 -73.56
N GLY A 86 2.62 -43.22 -73.79
CA GLY A 86 1.36 -43.89 -73.45
C GLY A 86 1.07 -43.87 -71.94
N LEU A 87 -0.19 -44.11 -71.58
CA LEU A 87 -0.65 -44.11 -70.19
C LEU A 87 -1.20 -45.49 -69.81
N VAL A 88 -1.07 -45.85 -68.54
CA VAL A 88 -1.91 -46.89 -67.94
C VAL A 88 -3.20 -46.22 -67.51
N SER A 89 -4.21 -46.24 -68.38
CA SER A 89 -5.51 -45.64 -68.10
C SER A 89 -6.42 -46.65 -67.44
N ILE A 90 -6.93 -46.30 -66.26
CA ILE A 90 -7.93 -47.03 -65.52
C ILE A 90 -9.06 -46.04 -65.26
N ALA A 91 -10.31 -46.38 -65.58
CA ALA A 91 -11.42 -45.45 -65.37
C ALA A 91 -11.74 -45.31 -63.87
N ASP A 92 -12.40 -44.21 -63.51
CA ASP A 92 -12.83 -43.98 -62.13
C ASP A 92 -13.72 -45.12 -61.65
N GLY A 93 -13.36 -45.72 -60.50
CA GLY A 93 -14.06 -46.88 -59.94
C GLY A 93 -13.65 -48.24 -60.52
N ASP A 94 -12.77 -48.30 -61.52
CA ASP A 94 -12.28 -49.58 -62.07
C ASP A 94 -11.03 -50.10 -61.35
N LEU A 95 -10.32 -49.26 -60.58
CA LEU A 95 -9.20 -49.70 -59.75
C LEU A 95 -9.71 -50.28 -58.43
N GLN A 96 -9.43 -51.56 -58.19
CA GLN A 96 -9.77 -52.26 -56.96
C GLN A 96 -8.51 -52.80 -56.26
N ILE A 97 -8.37 -52.55 -54.95
CA ILE A 97 -7.32 -53.17 -54.12
C ILE A 97 -8.00 -54.15 -53.16
N GLY A 98 -7.70 -55.44 -53.31
CA GLY A 98 -8.39 -56.50 -52.56
C GLY A 98 -9.88 -56.51 -52.90
N SER A 99 -10.74 -56.33 -51.91
CA SER A 99 -12.20 -56.24 -52.09
C SER A 99 -12.73 -54.79 -52.13
N THR A 100 -11.85 -53.79 -52.19
CA THR A 100 -12.24 -52.37 -52.07
C THR A 100 -11.95 -51.62 -53.35
N THR A 101 -13.01 -51.11 -53.97
CA THR A 101 -12.91 -50.19 -55.10
C THR A 101 -12.39 -48.84 -54.63
N ILE A 102 -11.40 -48.29 -55.33
CA ILE A 102 -10.92 -46.93 -55.13
C ILE A 102 -11.83 -45.99 -55.91
N SER A 103 -12.61 -45.18 -55.19
CA SER A 103 -13.52 -44.20 -55.78
C SER A 103 -12.91 -42.80 -55.95
N SER A 104 -11.70 -42.57 -55.44
CA SER A 104 -10.99 -41.30 -55.58
C SER A 104 -10.55 -41.08 -57.03
N THR A 105 -10.79 -39.88 -57.55
CA THR A 105 -10.26 -39.42 -58.83
C THR A 105 -8.75 -39.22 -58.75
N GLY A 106 -8.07 -39.19 -59.89
CA GLY A 106 -6.64 -38.85 -59.96
C GLY A 106 -6.35 -37.48 -59.32
N THR A 107 -7.24 -36.51 -59.46
CA THR A 107 -7.10 -35.18 -58.81
C THR A 107 -7.10 -35.28 -57.28
N GLU A 108 -7.97 -36.11 -56.70
CA GLU A 108 -8.05 -36.28 -55.24
C GLU A 108 -6.83 -37.05 -54.69
N LEU A 109 -6.35 -38.06 -55.40
CA LEU A 109 -5.14 -38.80 -55.04
C LEU A 109 -3.88 -37.94 -55.19
N ASN A 110 -3.81 -37.08 -56.21
CA ASN A 110 -2.65 -36.20 -56.41
C ASN A 110 -2.46 -35.21 -55.25
N ILE A 111 -3.51 -34.91 -54.46
CA ILE A 111 -3.37 -34.02 -53.29
C ILE A 111 -2.55 -34.66 -52.17
N VAL A 112 -2.49 -36.00 -52.09
CA VAL A 112 -1.62 -36.70 -51.12
C VAL A 112 -0.21 -36.96 -51.67
N ASP A 113 0.08 -36.56 -52.90
CA ASP A 113 1.41 -36.64 -53.50
C ASP A 113 2.32 -35.53 -52.96
N GLY A 114 3.59 -35.85 -52.73
CA GLY A 114 4.55 -35.02 -51.98
C GLY A 114 4.91 -33.70 -52.65
N ASP A 115 4.70 -33.58 -53.96
CA ASP A 115 5.03 -32.40 -54.78
C ASP A 115 3.82 -31.46 -55.01
N THR A 116 2.66 -31.75 -54.40
CA THR A 116 1.50 -30.85 -54.51
C THR A 116 1.67 -29.61 -53.63
N SER A 117 1.43 -28.43 -54.21
CA SER A 117 1.47 -27.17 -53.48
C SER A 117 0.36 -27.11 -52.42
N ALA A 118 0.72 -26.77 -51.19
CA ALA A 118 -0.26 -26.57 -50.13
C ALA A 118 -1.28 -25.48 -50.53
N GLY A 119 -2.57 -25.82 -50.50
CA GLY A 119 -3.64 -24.86 -50.75
C GLY A 119 -3.72 -23.79 -49.66
N THR A 120 -4.21 -22.60 -50.00
CA THR A 120 -4.44 -21.49 -49.05
C THR A 120 -5.88 -21.44 -48.54
N THR A 121 -6.71 -22.42 -48.88
CA THR A 121 -8.09 -22.50 -48.41
C THR A 121 -8.08 -22.71 -46.90
N ALA A 122 -8.74 -21.81 -46.16
CA ALA A 122 -8.86 -21.92 -44.72
C ALA A 122 -9.59 -23.21 -44.35
N VAL A 123 -9.07 -23.92 -43.35
CA VAL A 123 -9.76 -25.09 -42.80
C VAL A 123 -10.95 -24.66 -41.93
N ALA A 124 -12.07 -25.34 -42.07
CA ALA A 124 -13.22 -25.26 -41.18
C ALA A 124 -13.19 -26.42 -40.16
N GLY A 125 -13.89 -26.25 -39.03
CA GLY A 125 -13.90 -27.24 -37.94
C GLY A 125 -14.30 -28.66 -38.36
N GLY A 126 -15.20 -28.77 -39.34
CA GLY A 126 -15.66 -30.05 -39.89
C GLY A 126 -14.74 -30.68 -40.94
N ASP A 127 -13.67 -30.00 -41.37
CA ASP A 127 -12.79 -30.49 -42.42
C ASP A 127 -12.00 -31.72 -41.95
N GLY A 128 -11.78 -32.66 -42.88
CA GLY A 128 -11.08 -33.91 -42.60
C GLY A 128 -9.56 -33.79 -42.67
N ILE A 129 -8.87 -34.20 -41.61
CA ILE A 129 -7.42 -34.42 -41.54
C ILE A 129 -7.12 -35.92 -41.48
N VAL A 130 -6.19 -36.40 -42.29
CA VAL A 130 -5.76 -37.80 -42.24
C VAL A 130 -4.66 -37.96 -41.18
N THR A 131 -4.83 -38.90 -40.26
CA THR A 131 -3.91 -39.19 -39.16
C THR A 131 -3.65 -40.69 -39.06
N ASN A 132 -2.53 -41.07 -38.44
CA ASN A 132 -2.24 -42.45 -38.09
C ASN A 132 -2.48 -42.65 -36.59
N ASP A 133 -3.48 -43.46 -36.24
CA ASP A 133 -3.81 -43.81 -34.86
C ASP A 133 -3.51 -45.29 -34.63
N GLY A 134 -2.42 -45.57 -33.90
CA GLY A 134 -2.02 -46.93 -33.56
C GLY A 134 -1.69 -47.83 -34.76
N GLY A 135 -1.22 -47.27 -35.88
CA GLY A 135 -0.90 -48.01 -37.10
C GLY A 135 -2.06 -48.11 -38.10
N THR A 136 -3.23 -47.54 -37.78
CA THR A 136 -4.37 -47.42 -38.70
C THR A 136 -4.51 -45.99 -39.18
N MET A 137 -4.54 -45.79 -40.49
CA MET A 137 -4.86 -44.48 -41.08
C MET A 137 -6.35 -44.18 -40.90
N ARG A 138 -6.67 -42.99 -40.40
CA ARG A 138 -8.04 -42.51 -40.16
C ARG A 138 -8.17 -41.07 -40.61
N GLN A 139 -9.37 -40.67 -41.03
CA GLN A 139 -9.71 -39.26 -41.16
C GLN A 139 -10.35 -38.78 -39.84
N THR A 140 -9.96 -37.63 -39.35
CA THR A 140 -10.46 -36.97 -38.13
C THR A 140 -10.85 -35.53 -38.48
N THR A 141 -11.68 -34.86 -37.71
CA THR A 141 -12.04 -33.46 -37.99
C THR A 141 -11.00 -32.49 -37.43
N VAL A 142 -10.92 -31.29 -38.01
CA VAL A 142 -10.10 -30.19 -37.47
C VAL A 142 -10.50 -29.85 -36.05
N ASP A 143 -11.80 -29.82 -35.72
CA ASP A 143 -12.29 -29.59 -34.34
C ASP A 143 -11.79 -30.65 -33.35
N THR A 144 -11.76 -31.91 -33.76
CA THR A 144 -11.28 -33.01 -32.90
C THR A 144 -9.76 -32.89 -32.69
N PHE A 145 -9.03 -32.53 -33.74
CA PHE A 145 -7.59 -32.31 -33.67
C PHE A 145 -7.24 -31.07 -32.82
N ASP A 146 -8.00 -29.98 -32.94
CA ASP A 146 -7.90 -28.78 -32.10
C ASP A 146 -8.21 -29.09 -30.63
N THR A 147 -9.27 -29.88 -30.39
CA THR A 147 -9.63 -30.36 -29.05
C THR A 147 -8.51 -31.20 -28.43
N TYR A 148 -7.84 -32.04 -29.21
CA TYR A 148 -6.66 -32.77 -28.75
C TYR A 148 -5.50 -31.83 -28.42
N LEU A 149 -5.16 -30.89 -29.31
CA LEU A 149 -4.06 -29.95 -29.12
C LEU A 149 -4.29 -29.00 -27.93
N SER A 150 -5.51 -28.51 -27.75
CA SER A 150 -5.90 -27.61 -26.64
C SER A 150 -5.85 -28.29 -25.27
N GLN A 151 -6.01 -29.61 -25.20
CA GLN A 151 -5.83 -30.39 -23.97
C GLN A 151 -4.37 -30.67 -23.63
N THR A 152 -3.43 -30.47 -24.58
CA THR A 152 -2.02 -30.73 -24.31
C THR A 152 -1.39 -29.57 -23.52
N THR A 153 -0.72 -29.90 -22.41
CA THR A 153 0.03 -28.93 -21.57
C THR A 153 1.36 -28.49 -22.20
N LYS A 154 1.43 -28.43 -23.54
CA LYS A 154 2.68 -28.07 -24.21
C LYS A 154 3.05 -26.63 -23.88
N THR A 155 4.22 -26.46 -23.27
CA THR A 155 4.81 -25.16 -23.01
C THR A 155 4.92 -24.39 -24.33
N LEU A 156 4.28 -23.23 -24.42
CA LEU A 156 4.38 -22.32 -25.56
C LEU A 156 5.74 -21.61 -25.55
N THR A 157 6.82 -22.36 -25.79
CA THR A 157 8.16 -21.78 -25.90
C THR A 157 8.25 -20.95 -27.19
N ASN A 158 8.74 -19.70 -27.11
CA ASN A 158 8.98 -18.81 -28.25
C ASN A 158 7.75 -18.45 -29.10
N LYS A 159 6.57 -18.23 -28.49
CA LYS A 159 5.39 -17.70 -29.18
C LYS A 159 5.03 -16.31 -28.67
N THR A 160 4.77 -15.38 -29.60
CA THR A 160 4.23 -14.06 -29.29
C THR A 160 2.70 -14.16 -29.18
N ILE A 161 2.16 -13.86 -28.01
CA ILE A 161 0.71 -13.72 -27.81
C ILE A 161 0.35 -12.26 -28.13
N SER A 162 -0.07 -11.99 -29.36
CA SER A 162 -0.48 -10.67 -29.82
C SER A 162 -1.93 -10.69 -30.29
N GLY A 163 -2.80 -9.96 -29.60
CA GLY A 163 -4.23 -9.88 -29.86
C GLY A 163 -4.99 -9.32 -28.66
N ALA A 164 -6.00 -8.49 -28.89
CA ALA A 164 -6.70 -7.73 -27.85
C ALA A 164 -7.61 -8.57 -26.92
N SER A 165 -7.74 -9.88 -27.15
CA SER A 165 -8.72 -10.74 -26.47
C SER A 165 -8.14 -12.05 -25.93
N ASN A 166 -6.84 -12.09 -25.66
CA ASN A 166 -6.24 -13.25 -25.01
C ASN A 166 -6.47 -13.21 -23.49
N THR A 167 -7.12 -14.23 -22.94
CA THR A 167 -7.26 -14.43 -21.50
C THR A 167 -6.16 -15.36 -21.03
N LEU A 168 -5.15 -14.85 -20.33
CA LEU A 168 -4.14 -15.67 -19.67
C LEU A 168 -4.56 -15.89 -18.22
N SER A 169 -4.98 -17.12 -17.91
CA SER A 169 -5.35 -17.55 -16.56
C SER A 169 -4.17 -18.24 -15.88
N ASN A 170 -4.08 -18.13 -14.54
CA ASN A 170 -3.11 -18.88 -13.71
C ASN A 170 -1.62 -18.57 -13.97
N ILE A 171 -1.27 -17.38 -14.46
CA ILE A 171 0.15 -16.99 -14.53
C ILE A 171 0.68 -16.76 -13.10
N ALA A 172 1.67 -17.56 -12.69
CA ALA A 172 2.45 -17.24 -11.50
C ALA A 172 3.27 -15.97 -11.76
N VAL A 173 3.13 -14.94 -10.92
CA VAL A 173 3.82 -13.65 -11.09
C VAL A 173 5.34 -13.76 -11.19
N GLY A 174 5.96 -14.76 -10.54
CA GLY A 174 7.40 -15.03 -10.64
C GLY A 174 7.86 -15.62 -11.98
N SER A 175 6.93 -16.00 -12.87
CA SER A 175 7.21 -16.51 -14.21
C SER A 175 7.06 -15.44 -15.30
N VAL A 176 6.72 -14.20 -14.93
CA VAL A 176 6.66 -13.06 -15.85
C VAL A 176 8.05 -12.45 -15.96
N ASP A 177 8.83 -12.90 -16.95
CA ASP A 177 10.09 -12.24 -17.31
C ASP A 177 9.80 -10.98 -18.13
N VAL A 178 10.07 -9.81 -17.56
CA VAL A 178 9.98 -8.50 -18.21
C VAL A 178 11.29 -8.05 -18.84
N ALA A 179 12.29 -8.94 -18.99
CA ALA A 179 13.54 -8.64 -19.68
C ALA A 179 13.27 -8.03 -21.08
N GLY A 180 13.66 -6.76 -21.25
CA GLY A 180 13.40 -5.95 -22.45
C GLY A 180 12.40 -4.81 -22.25
N ALA A 181 11.68 -4.77 -21.13
CA ALA A 181 10.95 -3.57 -20.72
C ALA A 181 11.96 -2.46 -20.38
N THR A 182 11.77 -1.27 -20.96
CA THR A 182 12.60 -0.11 -20.64
C THR A 182 12.50 0.19 -19.15
N ALA A 183 13.63 0.36 -18.47
CA ALA A 183 13.64 0.75 -17.07
C ALA A 183 12.92 2.09 -16.90
N MET A 184 11.86 2.07 -16.08
CA MET A 184 11.11 3.28 -15.77
C MET A 184 11.86 4.04 -14.67
N THR A 185 12.19 5.32 -14.93
CA THR A 185 12.92 6.17 -13.97
C THR A 185 12.01 6.81 -12.93
N SER A 186 10.70 6.86 -13.17
CA SER A 186 9.69 7.43 -12.27
C SER A 186 8.31 6.88 -12.56
N ILE A 187 7.53 6.58 -11.50
CA ILE A 187 6.10 6.28 -11.60
C ILE A 187 5.31 7.59 -11.52
N VAL A 188 4.41 7.83 -12.47
CA VAL A 188 3.46 8.95 -12.47
C VAL A 188 2.05 8.50 -12.08
N ASP A 189 1.21 9.45 -11.66
CA ASP A 189 -0.12 9.17 -11.12
C ASP A 189 -1.04 8.40 -12.06
N ALA A 190 -0.85 8.54 -13.37
CA ALA A 190 -1.61 7.85 -14.40
C ALA A 190 -1.14 6.41 -14.67
N ASP A 191 0.03 6.00 -14.15
CA ASP A 191 0.55 4.66 -14.39
C ASP A 191 -0.35 3.61 -13.74
N GLU A 192 -0.65 2.53 -14.46
CA GLU A 192 -1.55 1.48 -13.99
C GLU A 192 -0.77 0.29 -13.41
N PHE A 193 -1.23 -0.18 -12.24
CA PHE A 193 -0.81 -1.41 -11.58
C PHE A 193 -1.95 -2.42 -11.62
N LEU A 194 -1.60 -3.71 -11.61
CA LEU A 194 -2.57 -4.79 -11.48
C LEU A 194 -2.58 -5.29 -10.03
N ILE A 195 -3.77 -5.39 -9.44
CA ILE A 195 -3.98 -5.99 -8.13
C ILE A 195 -4.99 -7.14 -8.26
N ASN A 196 -4.82 -8.21 -7.49
CA ASN A 196 -5.81 -9.28 -7.39
C ASN A 196 -6.57 -9.13 -6.06
N ASP A 197 -7.89 -8.97 -6.12
CA ASP A 197 -8.75 -8.76 -4.94
C ASP A 197 -9.43 -10.03 -4.41
N GLY A 198 -8.87 -11.21 -4.71
CA GLY A 198 -9.43 -12.50 -4.27
C GLY A 198 -10.37 -13.15 -5.28
N GLY A 199 -10.27 -12.78 -6.57
CA GLY A 199 -11.01 -13.48 -7.64
C GLY A 199 -10.85 -12.86 -9.03
N THR A 200 -10.63 -11.56 -9.12
CA THR A 200 -10.41 -10.87 -10.41
C THR A 200 -9.20 -9.94 -10.36
N ASN A 201 -8.41 -9.89 -11.43
CA ASN A 201 -7.35 -8.90 -11.57
C ASN A 201 -7.99 -7.55 -11.93
N LYS A 202 -7.72 -6.52 -11.12
CA LYS A 202 -8.20 -5.16 -11.30
C LYS A 202 -7.03 -4.24 -11.61
N LYS A 203 -7.29 -3.22 -12.42
CA LYS A 203 -6.35 -2.11 -12.64
C LYS A 203 -6.55 -1.06 -11.57
N VAL A 204 -5.44 -0.52 -11.08
CA VAL A 204 -5.41 0.63 -10.16
C VAL A 204 -4.37 1.61 -10.69
N THR A 205 -4.64 2.91 -10.64
CA THR A 205 -3.62 3.90 -10.97
C THR A 205 -2.64 4.05 -9.81
N ALA A 206 -1.42 4.55 -10.07
CA ALA A 206 -0.44 4.84 -9.04
C ALA A 206 -1.02 5.79 -7.98
N ALA A 207 -1.82 6.78 -8.40
CA ALA A 207 -2.54 7.68 -7.51
C ALA A 207 -3.46 6.92 -6.52
N ASN A 208 -4.19 5.92 -7.01
CA ASN A 208 -5.10 5.12 -6.21
C ASN A 208 -4.39 4.04 -5.39
N LEU A 209 -3.16 3.64 -5.76
CA LEU A 209 -2.34 2.71 -5.00
C LEU A 209 -1.59 3.41 -3.84
N LYS A 210 -1.27 4.71 -3.97
CA LYS A 210 -0.61 5.51 -2.91
C LYS A 210 -1.34 5.46 -1.57
N SER A 211 -2.67 5.42 -1.58
CA SER A 211 -3.50 5.32 -0.37
C SER A 211 -3.33 3.98 0.37
N TYR A 212 -2.86 2.91 -0.30
CA TYR A 212 -2.67 1.59 0.28
C TYR A 212 -1.19 1.26 0.52
N ALA A 213 -0.32 1.45 -0.48
CA ALA A 213 1.12 1.20 -0.39
C ALA A 213 1.89 2.27 0.42
N GLY A 214 1.32 3.48 0.55
CA GLY A 214 1.79 4.51 1.48
C GLY A 214 0.96 4.60 2.78
N GLY A 215 -0.06 3.76 2.94
CA GLY A 215 -1.01 3.80 4.06
C GLY A 215 -0.75 2.80 5.20
N GLY A 216 0.24 1.91 5.05
CA GLY A 216 0.48 0.80 6.00
C GLY A 216 1.78 0.85 6.81
N GLY A 217 2.68 1.79 6.53
CA GLY A 217 3.87 2.03 7.34
C GLY A 217 3.90 3.50 7.68
N ALA A 218 3.76 3.82 8.96
CA ALA A 218 3.80 5.16 9.55
C ALA A 218 4.51 6.19 8.65
N SER A 219 3.76 6.85 7.76
CA SER A 219 4.14 8.19 7.36
C SER A 219 4.04 8.96 8.66
N ALA A 220 5.19 9.27 9.26
CA ALA A 220 5.27 10.38 10.19
C ALA A 220 4.40 11.48 9.56
N PRO A 221 3.35 11.98 10.25
CA PRO A 221 2.40 12.88 9.63
C PRO A 221 3.22 14.04 9.06
N THR A 222 3.19 14.20 7.73
CA THR A 222 3.84 15.34 7.12
C THR A 222 3.00 16.53 7.57
N ALA A 223 3.45 17.19 8.64
CA ALA A 223 2.78 18.35 9.18
C ALA A 223 2.53 19.32 8.03
N LEU A 224 1.27 19.51 7.65
CA LEU A 224 0.92 20.54 6.69
C LEU A 224 1.15 21.88 7.41
N SER A 225 2.27 22.53 7.10
CA SER A 225 2.54 23.89 7.54
C SER A 225 1.63 24.83 6.73
N GLY A 226 0.63 25.41 7.37
CA GLY A 226 -0.31 26.32 6.72
C GLY A 226 -0.63 27.51 7.62
N THR A 227 -0.89 28.66 7.01
CA THR A 227 -1.31 29.90 7.69
C THR A 227 -2.83 29.97 7.90
N SER A 228 -3.58 28.95 7.47
CA SER A 228 -5.04 28.94 7.52
C SER A 228 -5.54 28.74 8.95
N THR A 229 -6.52 29.55 9.33
CA THR A 229 -7.26 29.43 10.58
C THR A 229 -8.47 28.50 10.48
N ALA A 230 -8.79 28.02 9.27
CA ALA A 230 -9.79 26.98 9.02
C ALA A 230 -9.08 25.62 8.86
N ILE A 231 -9.38 24.69 9.77
CA ILE A 231 -8.82 23.34 9.85
C ILE A 231 -9.91 22.33 9.50
N ASP A 232 -9.71 21.58 8.41
CA ASP A 232 -10.62 20.53 7.96
C ASP A 232 -10.03 19.13 8.28
N TRP A 233 -10.66 18.39 9.19
CA TRP A 233 -10.18 17.07 9.61
C TRP A 233 -10.39 15.94 8.61
N SER A 234 -11.13 16.18 7.52
CA SER A 234 -11.21 15.20 6.44
C SER A 234 -9.88 15.03 5.70
N ALA A 235 -9.02 16.05 5.75
CA ALA A 235 -7.79 16.10 4.97
C ALA A 235 -6.56 15.53 5.69
N ASN A 236 -6.44 15.70 7.01
CA ASN A 236 -5.26 15.31 7.79
C ASN A 236 -5.60 14.99 9.25
N SER A 237 -4.79 14.14 9.89
CA SER A 237 -4.89 13.81 11.32
C SER A 237 -4.02 14.69 12.24
N GLN A 238 -3.14 15.53 11.68
CA GLN A 238 -2.27 16.44 12.44
C GLN A 238 -2.02 17.74 11.67
N PHE A 239 -2.07 18.89 12.37
CA PHE A 239 -1.83 20.23 11.83
C PHE A 239 -0.78 20.95 12.68
N THR A 240 0.12 21.71 12.05
CA THR A 240 1.08 22.57 12.74
C THR A 240 0.93 24.00 12.23
N HIS A 241 0.68 24.93 13.14
CA HIS A 241 0.57 26.35 12.84
C HIS A 241 1.37 27.16 13.87
N THR A 242 2.13 28.14 13.40
CA THR A 242 2.78 29.14 14.26
C THR A 242 1.73 30.18 14.66
N LEU A 243 1.46 30.29 15.96
CA LEU A 243 0.54 31.30 16.48
C LEU A 243 1.17 32.70 16.32
N SER A 244 0.44 33.63 15.71
CA SER A 244 0.81 35.06 15.64
C SER A 244 -0.34 35.91 16.19
N GLY A 245 -0.21 36.37 17.44
CA GLY A 245 -1.26 37.15 18.11
C GLY A 245 -2.53 36.34 18.41
N GLY A 246 -3.61 37.03 18.78
CA GLY A 246 -4.91 36.41 19.05
C GLY A 246 -5.53 35.84 17.77
N THR A 247 -5.41 34.53 17.58
CA THR A 247 -5.92 33.82 16.38
C THR A 247 -7.07 32.90 16.76
N THR A 248 -8.23 33.04 16.11
CA THR A 248 -9.36 32.11 16.26
C THR A 248 -9.27 31.01 15.22
N TYR A 249 -9.31 29.75 15.67
CA TYR A 249 -9.34 28.57 14.81
C TYR A 249 -10.75 28.02 14.66
N THR A 250 -11.10 27.60 13.45
CA THR A 250 -12.37 26.91 13.15
C THR A 250 -12.08 25.50 12.68
N PHE A 251 -12.82 24.53 13.21
CA PHE A 251 -12.65 23.10 12.92
C PHE A 251 -13.89 22.57 12.22
N SER A 252 -13.71 21.83 11.12
CA SER A 252 -14.79 21.19 10.36
C SER A 252 -14.54 19.69 10.18
N ASN A 253 -15.62 18.95 9.86
CA ASN A 253 -15.59 17.50 9.56
C ASN A 253 -14.98 16.63 10.67
N ILE A 254 -15.25 17.00 11.93
CA ILE A 254 -14.87 16.19 13.09
C ILE A 254 -15.70 14.91 13.11
N SER A 255 -15.03 13.76 13.18
CA SER A 255 -15.73 12.48 13.34
C SER A 255 -16.53 12.45 14.65
N ALA A 256 -17.73 11.88 14.61
CA ALA A 256 -18.58 11.78 15.79
C ALA A 256 -17.86 11.02 16.92
N GLY A 257 -17.76 11.66 18.10
CA GLY A 257 -17.06 11.11 19.26
C GLY A 257 -15.54 11.30 19.28
N ALA A 258 -14.95 11.98 18.29
CA ALA A 258 -13.53 12.31 18.31
C ALA A 258 -13.22 13.46 19.31
N SER A 259 -12.07 13.37 19.96
CA SER A 259 -11.50 14.44 20.77
C SER A 259 -10.45 15.23 19.98
N ILE A 260 -10.41 16.54 20.21
CA ILE A 260 -9.35 17.41 19.71
C ILE A 260 -8.27 17.47 20.78
N GLU A 261 -7.05 17.07 20.45
CA GLU A 261 -5.90 17.22 21.33
C GLU A 261 -4.96 18.29 20.76
N LEU A 262 -4.83 19.41 21.47
CA LEU A 262 -3.99 20.53 21.06
C LEU A 262 -2.59 20.38 21.67
N TYR A 263 -1.61 20.03 20.84
CA TYR A 263 -0.21 20.02 21.22
C TYR A 263 0.43 21.39 20.92
N LEU A 264 0.46 22.27 21.92
CA LEU A 264 1.25 23.50 21.85
C LEU A 264 2.74 23.14 22.00
N LYS A 265 3.46 23.03 20.89
CA LYS A 265 4.91 22.86 20.91
C LYS A 265 5.55 24.22 21.21
N ASN A 266 5.96 24.44 22.46
CA ASN A 266 6.73 25.62 22.88
C ASN A 266 8.00 25.76 22.03
N VAL A 267 7.95 26.58 20.98
CA VAL A 267 9.14 27.08 20.32
C VAL A 267 9.48 28.41 20.98
N GLY A 268 10.41 28.40 21.94
CA GLY A 268 11.16 29.61 22.28
C GLY A 268 10.96 30.26 23.64
N LYS A 269 10.09 29.77 24.53
CA LYS A 269 10.13 30.13 25.96
C LYS A 269 9.70 28.93 26.82
N ARG A 270 10.62 28.00 27.05
CA ARG A 270 10.60 27.27 28.31
C ARG A 270 11.43 28.13 29.25
N PHE A 271 10.88 28.46 30.41
CA PHE A 271 11.71 28.75 31.57
C PHE A 271 12.54 27.48 31.83
N ASP A 272 13.73 27.42 31.25
CA ASP A 272 14.66 26.31 31.40
C ASP A 272 15.27 26.39 32.80
N LEU A 273 14.58 25.82 33.78
CA LEU A 273 15.00 25.79 35.18
C LEU A 273 16.36 25.08 35.38
N LEU A 274 16.82 24.33 34.39
CA LEU A 274 18.01 23.49 34.47
C LEU A 274 19.25 24.15 33.88
N ASN A 275 19.08 25.22 33.11
CA ASN A 275 20.17 25.87 32.39
C ASN A 275 20.17 27.41 32.59
N GLN A 276 19.82 27.86 33.80
CA GLN A 276 19.90 29.28 34.15
C GLN A 276 21.28 29.65 34.69
N THR A 277 21.82 30.76 34.20
CA THR A 277 22.95 31.43 34.86
C THR A 277 22.37 32.16 36.08
N LYS A 278 22.65 31.65 37.29
CA LYS A 278 22.11 32.22 38.52
C LYS A 278 22.92 33.45 38.93
N THR A 279 22.26 34.60 39.03
CA THR A 279 22.83 35.80 39.63
C THR A 279 22.42 35.84 41.10
N ASN A 280 23.36 35.60 42.01
CA ASN A 280 23.09 35.62 43.44
C ASN A 280 23.27 37.04 43.99
N VAL A 281 22.19 37.66 44.44
CA VAL A 281 22.19 38.98 45.11
C VAL A 281 21.70 38.77 46.53
N SER A 282 22.36 39.38 47.51
CA SER A 282 21.96 39.31 48.91
C SER A 282 21.37 40.64 49.37
N PHE A 283 20.18 40.59 49.97
CA PHE A 283 19.47 41.75 50.53
C PHE A 283 19.50 41.79 52.06
N SER A 284 20.26 40.89 52.70
CA SER A 284 20.25 40.72 54.16
C SER A 284 20.71 41.96 54.93
N SER A 285 21.46 42.88 54.32
CA SER A 285 21.87 44.12 54.97
C SER A 285 20.74 45.11 55.25
N GLN A 286 19.59 44.95 54.59
CA GLN A 286 18.42 45.82 54.75
C GLN A 286 17.32 45.17 55.59
N LEU A 287 17.25 43.83 55.59
CA LEU A 287 16.21 43.07 56.26
C LEU A 287 16.46 43.01 57.77
N GLY A 288 15.37 42.86 58.54
CA GLY A 288 15.44 42.63 59.98
C GLY A 288 16.01 41.24 60.33
N THR A 289 16.13 40.95 61.63
CA THR A 289 16.75 39.72 62.15
C THR A 289 15.94 38.44 61.92
N SER A 290 14.79 38.50 61.21
CA SER A 290 13.87 37.38 61.07
C SER A 290 14.24 36.43 59.92
N ASP A 291 15.03 36.85 58.92
CA ASP A 291 15.29 36.11 57.66
C ASP A 291 14.02 35.57 56.92
N ASP A 292 12.82 35.92 57.40
CA ASP A 292 11.53 35.48 56.86
C ASP A 292 11.07 36.46 55.79
N VAL A 293 11.41 36.19 54.53
CA VAL A 293 10.85 36.91 53.38
C VAL A 293 9.62 36.16 52.87
N PHE A 294 8.47 36.83 52.86
CA PHE A 294 7.21 36.23 52.39
C PHE A 294 6.90 36.53 50.94
N ALA A 295 7.40 37.65 50.41
CA ALA A 295 7.17 38.00 49.02
C ALA A 295 8.31 38.81 48.42
N SER A 296 8.43 38.72 47.10
CA SER A 296 9.16 39.69 46.30
C SER A 296 8.43 39.91 44.98
N PHE A 297 8.46 41.13 44.47
CA PHE A 297 7.75 41.51 43.25
C PHE A 297 8.38 42.74 42.60
N PHE A 298 8.18 42.92 41.30
CA PHE A 298 8.54 44.16 40.60
C PHE A 298 7.33 45.09 40.48
N ASN A 299 7.58 46.37 40.15
CA ASN A 299 6.55 47.19 39.51
C ASN A 299 6.37 46.77 38.04
N ASN A 300 5.38 47.36 37.35
CA ASN A 300 4.96 46.88 36.03
C ASN A 300 6.01 47.01 34.92
N ASP A 301 6.93 47.97 35.02
CA ASP A 301 8.01 48.18 34.04
C ASP A 301 9.34 47.54 34.47
N GLY A 302 9.42 46.97 35.66
CA GLY A 302 10.63 46.34 36.18
C GLY A 302 11.69 47.32 36.70
N SER A 303 11.44 48.63 36.71
CA SER A 303 12.39 49.63 37.21
C SER A 303 12.51 49.65 38.73
N LYS A 304 11.58 49.02 39.45
CA LYS A 304 11.57 48.87 40.91
C LYS A 304 11.36 47.43 41.33
N PHE A 305 12.02 47.05 42.42
CA PHE A 305 11.90 45.75 43.06
C PHE A 305 11.53 45.92 44.52
N TYR A 306 10.67 45.03 45.01
CA TYR A 306 10.14 45.09 46.37
C TYR A 306 10.34 43.76 47.07
N ILE A 307 10.66 43.81 48.36
CA ILE A 307 10.78 42.64 49.24
C ILE A 307 9.86 42.86 50.43
N VAL A 308 9.11 41.83 50.82
CA VAL A 308 8.24 41.87 52.00
C VAL A 308 8.77 40.91 53.06
N GLU A 309 9.20 41.47 54.19
CA GLU A 309 9.58 40.72 55.39
C GLU A 309 8.33 40.35 56.20
N GLY A 310 8.30 39.14 56.73
CA GLY A 310 7.08 38.50 57.18
C GLY A 310 6.57 38.89 58.57
N SER A 311 7.37 38.61 59.61
CA SER A 311 6.96 38.71 61.01
C SER A 311 6.54 40.13 61.45
N THR A 312 7.09 41.16 60.80
CA THR A 312 6.78 42.57 61.03
C THR A 312 6.03 43.23 59.87
N THR A 313 5.82 42.49 58.76
CA THR A 313 5.24 42.96 57.49
C THR A 313 5.80 44.32 57.07
N ILE A 314 7.09 44.33 56.75
CA ILE A 314 7.81 45.50 56.23
C ILE A 314 8.04 45.29 54.74
N ILE A 315 7.64 46.27 53.93
CA ILE A 315 7.94 46.31 52.49
C ILE A 315 9.20 47.15 52.31
N TYR A 316 10.19 46.62 51.61
CA TYR A 316 11.42 47.31 51.22
C TYR A 316 11.37 47.60 49.73
N GLU A 317 11.71 48.83 49.33
CA GLU A 317 11.74 49.29 47.93
C GLU A 317 13.18 49.47 47.46
N TYR A 318 13.44 49.02 46.23
CA TYR A 318 14.71 49.15 45.53
C TYR A 318 14.46 49.73 44.13
N ASN A 319 15.31 50.63 43.66
CA ASN A 319 15.39 51.00 42.24
C ASN A 319 16.35 50.05 41.52
N LEU A 320 16.02 49.66 40.29
CA LEU A 320 16.90 48.92 39.40
C LEU A 320 17.41 49.87 38.32
N SER A 321 18.73 49.93 38.11
CA SER A 321 19.28 50.73 37.01
C SER A 321 19.08 50.08 35.64
N THR A 322 18.77 48.78 35.64
CA THR A 322 18.40 47.98 34.48
C THR A 322 17.11 47.24 34.84
N ASP A 323 16.05 47.48 34.07
CA ASP A 323 14.73 46.88 34.33
C ASP A 323 14.83 45.36 34.47
N TYR A 324 14.15 44.82 35.49
CA TYR A 324 14.13 43.40 35.87
C TYR A 324 15.48 42.76 36.25
N ASP A 325 16.59 43.51 36.28
CA ASP A 325 17.89 43.00 36.72
C ASP A 325 18.15 43.32 38.20
N ILE A 326 17.84 42.35 39.07
CA ILE A 326 18.02 42.47 40.52
C ILE A 326 19.47 42.70 40.94
N SER A 327 20.46 42.43 40.09
CA SER A 327 21.87 42.70 40.39
C SER A 327 22.20 44.19 40.40
N THR A 328 21.31 45.00 39.83
CA THR A 328 21.40 46.46 39.80
C THR A 328 20.60 47.15 40.91
N ALA A 329 20.05 46.38 41.84
CA ALA A 329 19.19 46.90 42.89
C ALA A 329 19.91 47.88 43.83
N SER A 330 19.27 49.02 44.07
CA SER A 330 19.71 50.04 45.00
C SER A 330 18.58 50.38 45.98
N PHE A 331 18.83 50.23 47.27
CA PHE A 331 17.82 50.44 48.32
C PHE A 331 17.33 51.89 48.34
N VAL A 332 16.02 52.08 48.47
CA VAL A 332 15.35 53.39 48.51
C VAL A 332 14.78 53.66 49.90
N GLN A 333 13.83 52.84 50.32
CA GLN A 333 13.03 53.09 51.54
C GLN A 333 12.35 51.80 52.03
N SER A 334 11.75 51.87 53.22
CA SER A 334 10.89 50.81 53.75
C SER A 334 9.56 51.36 54.28
N LYS A 335 8.53 50.52 54.29
CA LYS A 335 7.18 50.82 54.79
C LYS A 335 6.76 49.76 55.79
N SER A 336 6.56 50.17 57.04
CA SER A 336 6.01 49.34 58.12
C SER A 336 4.52 49.60 58.34
N GLY A 337 3.87 48.73 59.13
CA GLY A 337 2.50 48.94 59.61
C GLY A 337 1.42 48.37 58.71
N MET A 338 1.81 47.56 57.71
CA MET A 338 0.91 46.63 57.05
C MET A 338 0.42 45.59 58.07
N PRO A 339 -0.81 45.05 57.94
CA PRO A 339 -1.28 43.94 58.79
C PRO A 339 -0.30 42.76 58.74
N SER A 340 -0.18 41.98 59.82
CA SER A 340 0.63 40.75 59.81
C SER A 340 -0.11 39.61 59.07
N ALA A 341 0.60 38.82 58.27
CA ALA A 341 0.06 37.60 57.64
C ALA A 341 1.14 36.51 57.58
N SER A 342 0.75 35.23 57.55
CA SER A 342 1.66 34.06 57.53
C SER A 342 2.14 33.65 56.14
N GLN A 343 1.40 34.03 55.08
CA GLN A 343 1.76 33.89 53.67
C GLN A 343 1.15 35.06 52.89
N SER A 344 1.80 35.50 51.79
CA SER A 344 1.23 36.58 50.99
C SER A 344 1.79 36.69 49.57
N GLY A 345 0.88 36.79 48.59
CA GLY A 345 1.18 37.41 47.30
C GLY A 345 0.98 38.93 47.37
N TYR A 346 1.81 39.71 46.66
CA TYR A 346 1.67 41.16 46.53
C TYR A 346 1.88 41.58 45.07
N GLN A 347 1.06 42.51 44.58
CA GLN A 347 1.22 43.09 43.25
C GLN A 347 0.58 44.47 43.16
N PHE A 348 1.18 45.38 42.38
CA PHE A 348 0.52 46.61 42.00
C PHE A 348 -0.50 46.40 40.89
N ASN A 349 -1.52 47.26 40.82
CA ASN A 349 -2.36 47.37 39.63
C ASN A 349 -1.61 48.05 38.45
N ALA A 350 -2.28 48.16 37.30
CA ALA A 350 -1.70 48.68 36.06
C ALA A 350 -1.04 50.07 36.18
N ASP A 351 -1.59 50.96 37.00
CA ASP A 351 -1.11 52.35 37.14
C ASP A 351 -0.33 52.60 38.45
N GLY A 352 -0.14 51.57 39.28
CA GLY A 352 0.60 51.67 40.54
C GLY A 352 -0.13 52.36 41.68
N THR A 353 -1.39 52.76 41.52
CA THR A 353 -2.18 53.45 42.55
C THR A 353 -2.83 52.50 43.56
N LYS A 354 -2.76 51.18 43.33
CA LYS A 354 -3.26 50.15 44.23
C LYS A 354 -2.23 49.05 44.43
N LEU A 355 -2.03 48.65 45.68
CA LEU A 355 -1.33 47.41 46.04
C LEU A 355 -2.38 46.37 46.41
N ILE A 356 -2.42 45.27 45.66
CA ILE A 356 -3.28 44.13 45.93
C ILE A 356 -2.44 43.09 46.65
N SER A 357 -2.92 42.60 47.79
CA SER A 357 -2.27 41.56 48.58
C SER A 357 -3.19 40.39 48.83
N ILE A 358 -2.64 39.18 48.84
CA ILE A 358 -3.32 37.98 49.29
C ILE A 358 -2.90 37.73 50.73
N ARG A 359 -3.85 37.54 51.65
CA ARG A 359 -3.56 37.22 53.05
C ARG A 359 -4.55 36.17 53.53
N GLY A 360 -4.06 34.98 53.85
CA GLY A 360 -4.92 33.85 54.19
C GLY A 360 -5.78 33.46 52.98
N ASP A 361 -7.09 33.59 53.13
CA ASP A 361 -8.14 33.30 52.14
C ASP A 361 -8.71 34.56 51.46
N ASP A 362 -8.19 35.75 51.79
CA ASP A 362 -8.72 37.02 51.30
C ASP A 362 -7.77 37.74 50.33
N LEU A 363 -8.35 38.42 49.34
CA LEU A 363 -7.72 39.51 48.59
C LEU A 363 -7.98 40.83 49.30
N HIS A 364 -6.93 41.63 49.49
CA HIS A 364 -7.02 42.98 50.02
C HIS A 364 -6.46 44.00 49.03
N GLU A 365 -7.15 45.13 48.88
CA GLU A 365 -6.71 46.26 48.08
C GLU A 365 -6.28 47.42 48.99
N HIS A 366 -5.08 47.96 48.78
CA HIS A 366 -4.54 49.11 49.50
C HIS A 366 -4.30 50.27 48.54
N ALA A 367 -4.82 51.46 48.85
CA ALA A 367 -4.62 52.63 48.01
C ALA A 367 -3.26 53.28 48.23
N LEU A 368 -2.65 53.77 47.14
CA LEU A 368 -1.46 54.60 47.11
C LEU A 368 -1.84 55.99 46.58
N SER A 369 -1.40 57.04 47.26
CA SER A 369 -1.57 58.41 46.75
C SER A 369 -0.50 58.81 45.73
N SER A 370 0.58 58.03 45.62
CA SER A 370 1.64 58.19 44.64
C SER A 370 1.96 56.82 44.01
N ALA A 371 1.87 56.72 42.69
CA ALA A 371 2.02 55.46 41.97
C ALA A 371 3.36 54.77 42.28
N TYR A 372 3.32 53.49 42.63
CA TYR A 372 4.48 52.63 42.92
C TYR A 372 5.36 53.08 44.10
N ASP A 373 4.97 54.10 44.85
CA ASP A 373 5.71 54.63 46.00
C ASP A 373 5.13 54.06 47.30
N ILE A 374 5.87 53.14 47.93
CA ILE A 374 5.39 52.41 49.11
C ILE A 374 5.17 53.30 50.33
N SER A 375 5.80 54.48 50.38
CA SER A 375 5.61 55.44 51.46
C SER A 375 4.15 55.93 51.53
N SER A 376 3.50 55.98 50.36
CA SER A 376 2.13 56.47 50.17
C SER A 376 1.04 55.43 50.40
N ILE A 377 1.41 54.17 50.69
CA ILE A 377 0.45 53.09 50.95
C ILE A 377 -0.40 53.41 52.18
N THR A 378 -1.72 53.30 52.00
CA THR A 378 -2.70 53.21 53.08
C THR A 378 -2.73 51.78 53.60
N THR A 379 -2.22 51.55 54.81
CA THR A 379 -2.00 50.18 55.32
C THR A 379 -3.29 49.46 55.74
N THR A 380 -4.39 50.19 55.90
CA THR A 380 -5.74 49.60 55.98
C THR A 380 -6.27 49.30 54.59
N ALA A 381 -6.79 48.10 54.38
CA ALA A 381 -7.37 47.72 53.11
C ALA A 381 -8.63 48.58 52.82
N ALA A 382 -8.72 49.12 51.62
CA ALA A 382 -9.90 49.82 51.11
C ALA A 382 -11.03 48.82 50.79
N ASN A 383 -10.66 47.65 50.24
CA ASN A 383 -11.56 46.57 49.87
C ASN A 383 -10.98 45.22 50.30
N SER A 384 -11.84 44.26 50.65
CA SER A 384 -11.49 42.87 50.95
C SER A 384 -12.46 41.92 50.26
N VAL A 385 -11.96 40.84 49.67
CA VAL A 385 -12.78 39.78 49.06
C VAL A 385 -12.30 38.42 49.48
N ASN A 386 -13.22 37.61 50.02
CA ASN A 386 -12.96 36.23 50.41
C ASN A 386 -12.98 35.29 49.20
N LEU A 387 -11.86 34.63 48.95
CA LEU A 387 -11.67 33.75 47.81
C LEU A 387 -12.38 32.40 47.95
N ASP A 388 -12.64 31.92 49.18
CA ASP A 388 -13.40 30.68 49.37
C ASP A 388 -14.79 30.81 48.72
N SER A 389 -15.44 31.98 48.88
CA SER A 389 -16.72 32.26 48.21
C SER A 389 -16.61 32.29 46.68
N VAL A 390 -15.50 32.75 46.13
CA VAL A 390 -15.27 32.82 44.67
C VAL A 390 -15.03 31.42 44.09
N LEU A 391 -14.35 30.57 44.85
CA LEU A 391 -14.03 29.20 44.47
C LEU A 391 -15.16 28.21 44.77
N GLY A 392 -16.21 28.66 45.47
CA GLY A 392 -17.32 27.81 45.89
C GLY A 392 -16.95 26.83 46.99
N ASP A 393 -15.92 27.14 47.78
CA ASP A 393 -15.59 26.41 48.99
C ASP A 393 -16.49 26.90 50.14
N THR A 394 -17.30 25.99 50.69
CA THR A 394 -18.23 26.31 51.77
C THR A 394 -17.66 26.05 53.17
N GLY A 395 -16.33 25.98 53.32
CA GLY A 395 -15.67 25.94 54.63
C GLY A 395 -15.97 24.65 55.41
N GLY A 396 -15.78 23.50 54.77
CA GLY A 396 -15.97 22.18 55.40
C GLY A 396 -14.86 21.85 56.40
N THR A 397 -15.22 21.79 57.68
CA THR A 397 -14.36 21.42 58.82
C THR A 397 -13.51 20.16 58.61
N ALA A 398 -12.25 20.25 59.07
CA ALA A 398 -11.43 19.19 59.63
C ALA A 398 -10.97 18.05 58.69
N ASP A 399 -9.71 18.14 58.26
CA ASP A 399 -8.84 16.97 58.36
C ASP A 399 -7.38 17.27 58.76
N PHE A 400 -6.94 18.54 58.93
CA PHE A 400 -5.56 18.82 59.37
C PHE A 400 -5.43 19.92 60.43
N PRO A 401 -4.64 19.69 61.50
CA PRO A 401 -4.36 20.68 62.53
C PRO A 401 -3.00 21.34 62.27
N SER A 402 -2.97 22.63 61.93
CA SER A 402 -1.94 23.50 62.49
C SER A 402 -2.42 24.94 62.55
N THR A 403 -2.50 25.43 63.79
CA THR A 403 -2.61 26.83 64.22
C THR A 403 -3.93 27.56 63.96
N GLY A 404 -5.02 27.08 64.56
CA GLY A 404 -5.87 27.96 65.39
C GLY A 404 -6.64 29.11 64.74
N SER A 405 -6.92 29.11 63.45
CA SER A 405 -7.90 30.01 62.82
C SER A 405 -8.72 29.23 61.79
N GLY A 406 -10.03 29.45 61.74
CA GLY A 406 -10.98 28.59 61.03
C GLY A 406 -10.73 28.45 59.51
N GLY A 407 -10.17 27.30 59.11
CA GLY A 407 -10.76 26.39 58.12
C GLY A 407 -10.97 26.80 56.65
N GLY A 408 -10.38 27.88 56.15
CA GLY A 408 -10.41 28.25 54.71
C GLY A 408 -9.19 27.79 53.91
N LEU A 409 -9.20 27.93 52.58
CA LEU A 409 -8.03 27.64 51.74
C LEU A 409 -6.97 28.75 51.93
N LEU A 410 -5.78 28.38 52.42
CA LEU A 410 -4.64 29.32 52.53
C LEU A 410 -3.94 29.46 51.17
N PHE A 411 -3.81 30.69 50.68
CA PHE A 411 -3.13 30.98 49.42
C PHE A 411 -1.70 31.48 49.64
N ASP A 412 -0.76 30.87 48.91
CA ASP A 412 0.66 31.21 48.95
C ASP A 412 0.95 32.50 48.18
N ASN A 413 0.41 32.57 46.98
CA ASN A 413 0.71 33.62 46.03
C ASN A 413 -0.38 33.73 44.96
N GLY A 414 -0.41 34.88 44.30
CA GLY A 414 -1.23 35.06 43.12
C GLY A 414 -0.82 36.30 42.34
N ARG A 415 -1.07 36.25 41.03
CA ARG A 415 -0.61 37.23 40.06
C ARG A 415 -1.70 37.51 39.04
N PHE A 416 -1.89 38.78 38.73
CA PHE A 416 -2.71 39.21 37.60
C PHE A 416 -1.95 39.01 36.29
N ASN A 417 -2.67 38.69 35.21
CA ASN A 417 -2.15 38.88 33.86
C ASN A 417 -1.94 40.37 33.54
N SER A 418 -1.24 40.68 32.45
CA SER A 418 -0.90 42.05 32.05
C SER A 418 -2.09 42.96 31.80
N ASP A 419 -3.21 42.43 31.32
CA ASP A 419 -4.43 43.23 31.12
C ASP A 419 -5.29 43.33 32.40
N GLY A 420 -4.91 42.65 33.49
CA GLY A 420 -5.60 42.68 34.78
C GLY A 420 -6.93 41.92 34.85
N THR A 421 -7.38 41.30 33.77
CA THR A 421 -8.69 40.62 33.71
C THR A 421 -8.67 39.19 34.24
N LYS A 422 -7.49 38.63 34.54
CA LYS A 422 -7.33 37.32 35.14
C LYS A 422 -6.35 37.38 36.31
N LEU A 423 -6.68 36.61 37.35
CA LEU A 423 -5.87 36.39 38.53
C LEU A 423 -5.56 34.89 38.64
N PHE A 424 -4.27 34.56 38.62
CA PHE A 424 -3.76 33.22 38.85
C PHE A 424 -3.39 33.10 40.33
N ILE A 425 -3.93 32.13 41.06
CA ILE A 425 -3.67 31.97 42.49
C ILE A 425 -3.25 30.52 42.77
N SER A 426 -2.28 30.34 43.65
CA SER A 426 -1.83 29.05 44.16
C SER A 426 -2.08 28.92 45.66
N ASN A 427 -2.40 27.71 46.13
CA ASN A 427 -2.57 27.40 47.56
C ASN A 427 -1.50 26.43 48.09
N GLU A 428 -1.33 26.41 49.41
CA GLU A 428 -0.37 25.55 50.13
C GLU A 428 -0.75 24.06 50.15
N ARG A 429 -1.88 23.67 49.53
CA ARG A 429 -2.50 22.36 49.76
C ARG A 429 -1.85 21.23 48.96
N HIS A 430 -0.51 21.14 49.02
CA HIS A 430 0.26 19.96 48.62
C HIS A 430 1.48 19.74 49.53
N GLY A 431 1.22 19.58 50.83
CA GLY A 431 2.26 19.44 51.85
C GLY A 431 2.44 18.07 52.49
N ASN A 432 1.40 17.24 52.71
CA ASN A 432 1.61 16.05 53.55
C ASN A 432 0.49 14.98 53.61
N ILE A 433 -0.22 14.65 52.52
CA ILE A 433 -1.36 13.70 52.63
C ILE A 433 -1.47 12.76 51.43
N ASP A 434 -1.82 11.52 51.78
CA ASP A 434 -2.10 10.31 51.00
C ASP A 434 -2.29 10.49 49.47
N PRO A 435 -1.50 9.77 48.63
CA PRO A 435 -1.64 9.76 47.16
C PRO A 435 -3.02 9.31 46.65
N ALA A 436 -3.95 8.87 47.51
CA ALA A 436 -5.31 8.49 47.15
C ALA A 436 -6.32 9.65 47.04
N SER A 437 -5.98 10.89 47.44
CA SER A 437 -6.91 12.02 47.44
C SER A 437 -6.76 12.95 46.22
N SER A 438 -7.21 12.49 45.06
CA SER A 438 -7.20 13.20 43.76
C SER A 438 -8.13 14.44 43.67
N GLN A 439 -8.48 15.06 44.80
CA GLN A 439 -9.53 16.09 44.87
C GLN A 439 -9.01 17.50 45.22
N PHE A 440 -7.70 17.71 45.31
CA PHE A 440 -7.14 18.99 45.72
C PHE A 440 -6.47 19.70 44.54
N PHE A 441 -7.09 20.81 44.12
CA PHE A 441 -6.51 21.71 43.12
C PHE A 441 -5.56 22.66 43.84
N SER A 442 -4.35 22.77 43.30
CA SER A 442 -3.31 23.66 43.82
C SER A 442 -3.31 25.04 43.15
N HIS A 443 -3.93 25.15 41.97
CA HIS A 443 -3.90 26.37 41.15
C HIS A 443 -5.28 26.70 40.57
N PHE A 444 -5.58 28.00 40.57
CA PHE A 444 -6.86 28.55 40.15
C PHE A 444 -6.63 29.73 39.19
N VAL A 445 -7.51 29.85 38.19
CA VAL A 445 -7.59 31.01 37.31
C VAL A 445 -8.94 31.65 37.50
N ILE A 446 -8.95 32.87 38.01
CA ILE A 446 -10.15 33.67 38.27
C ILE A 446 -10.19 34.79 37.25
N SER A 447 -11.32 34.98 36.59
CA SER A 447 -11.59 36.16 35.76
C SER A 447 -12.20 37.27 36.59
N LEU A 448 -11.88 38.51 36.23
CA LEU A 448 -12.45 39.73 36.77
C LEU A 448 -13.22 40.43 35.64
N SER A 449 -14.42 40.93 35.94
CA SER A 449 -15.20 41.70 34.94
C SER A 449 -14.64 43.10 34.69
N SER A 450 -13.73 43.58 35.54
CA SER A 450 -12.97 44.83 35.36
C SER A 450 -11.51 44.61 35.76
N ALA A 451 -10.58 45.13 34.94
CA ALA A 451 -9.15 44.91 35.10
C ALA A 451 -8.62 45.40 36.46
N TYR A 452 -7.90 44.53 37.19
CA TYR A 452 -7.32 44.80 38.52
C TYR A 452 -8.34 45.23 39.60
N ASP A 453 -9.64 45.10 39.34
CA ASP A 453 -10.68 45.51 40.29
C ASP A 453 -11.21 44.29 41.03
N ILE A 454 -10.66 44.03 42.23
CA ILE A 454 -11.08 42.90 43.06
C ILE A 454 -12.53 43.02 43.53
N THR A 455 -13.18 44.18 43.40
CA THR A 455 -14.61 44.34 43.74
C THR A 455 -15.55 44.02 42.58
N SER A 456 -14.98 43.81 41.38
CA SER A 456 -15.73 43.40 40.21
C SER A 456 -16.23 41.95 40.34
N THR A 457 -17.00 41.49 39.35
CA THR A 457 -17.46 40.10 39.34
C THR A 457 -16.26 39.18 39.13
N LEU A 458 -15.95 38.37 40.15
CA LEU A 458 -14.95 37.32 40.07
C LEU A 458 -15.60 36.01 39.65
N THR A 459 -15.00 35.29 38.71
CA THR A 459 -15.50 33.98 38.25
C THR A 459 -14.36 33.00 38.05
N LEU A 460 -14.42 31.85 38.71
CA LEU A 460 -13.49 30.74 38.50
C LEU A 460 -13.60 30.23 37.05
N LEU A 461 -12.54 30.41 36.27
CA LEU A 461 -12.46 29.94 34.88
C LEU A 461 -11.95 28.51 34.80
N SER A 462 -10.92 28.20 35.57
CA SER A 462 -10.29 26.88 35.56
C SER A 462 -9.57 26.62 36.88
N LYS A 463 -9.48 25.34 37.21
CA LYS A 463 -8.70 24.81 38.31
C LYS A 463 -7.86 23.64 37.79
N PHE A 464 -6.61 23.58 38.20
CA PHE A 464 -5.72 22.50 37.82
C PHE A 464 -4.81 22.16 38.99
N ASP A 465 -4.32 20.93 38.97
CA ASP A 465 -3.29 20.48 39.88
C ASP A 465 -2.02 20.26 39.08
N ILE A 466 -0.91 20.82 39.55
CA ILE A 466 0.41 20.58 38.96
C ILE A 466 1.01 19.22 39.39
N GLY A 467 0.34 18.51 40.30
CA GLY A 467 0.63 17.14 40.68
C GLY A 467 1.94 16.96 41.44
N TYR A 468 2.11 15.76 42.01
CA TYR A 468 3.28 15.32 42.79
C TYR A 468 4.62 15.40 42.01
N ASP A 469 4.59 15.62 40.69
CA ASP A 469 5.73 15.44 39.79
C ASP A 469 6.83 16.53 39.95
N MET A 470 6.53 17.64 40.64
CA MET A 470 7.53 18.64 41.00
C MET A 470 8.40 18.26 42.21
N GLN A 471 8.08 17.19 42.97
CA GLN A 471 9.01 16.67 43.99
C GLN A 471 10.29 16.08 43.39
N THR A 472 10.26 15.74 42.10
CA THR A 472 11.42 15.18 41.38
C THR A 472 12.55 16.21 41.21
N PHE A 473 12.28 17.51 41.37
CA PHE A 473 13.28 18.59 41.27
C PHE A 473 13.88 19.06 42.60
N GLY A 474 13.49 18.47 43.74
CA GLY A 474 14.15 18.79 45.01
C GLY A 474 13.40 18.27 46.22
N ARG A 475 13.70 17.02 46.62
CA ARG A 475 13.31 16.50 47.94
C ARG A 475 13.87 17.47 48.99
N ASN A 476 13.00 18.16 49.71
CA ASN A 476 13.22 19.13 50.82
C ASN A 476 12.77 20.58 50.56
N TYR A 477 12.22 20.92 49.39
CA TYR A 477 11.69 22.27 49.17
C TYR A 477 10.24 22.39 49.68
N LYS A 478 10.02 23.22 50.71
CA LYS A 478 8.70 23.54 51.30
C LYS A 478 8.05 24.81 50.74
N GLY A 479 8.65 25.47 49.75
CA GLY A 479 8.11 26.69 49.16
C GLY A 479 7.94 26.54 47.66
N PHE A 480 6.73 26.70 47.15
CA PHE A 480 6.53 26.85 45.71
C PHE A 480 6.91 28.28 45.31
N ILE A 481 7.95 28.42 44.48
CA ILE A 481 8.36 29.72 43.94
C ILE A 481 7.42 30.06 42.78
N ALA A 482 6.32 30.75 43.07
CA ALA A 482 5.65 31.57 42.07
C ALA A 482 6.35 32.95 42.00
N SER A 483 7.63 33.00 41.66
CA SER A 483 8.29 34.29 41.40
C SER A 483 7.90 34.77 40.01
N ASP A 484 7.36 36.00 39.96
CA ASP A 484 7.24 36.87 38.79
C ASP A 484 7.39 36.17 37.42
N ILE A 485 6.34 35.47 36.98
CA ILE A 485 6.19 35.20 35.55
C ILE A 485 5.93 36.56 34.92
N SER A 486 6.86 37.01 34.08
CA SER A 486 6.84 38.32 33.45
C SER A 486 5.47 38.61 32.79
N ALA A 487 5.12 39.89 32.72
CA ALA A 487 3.84 40.37 32.18
C ALA A 487 3.54 39.91 30.73
N ASP A 488 4.51 39.33 30.02
CA ASP A 488 4.39 38.82 28.66
C ASP A 488 4.11 37.31 28.54
N GLY A 489 3.95 36.58 29.65
CA GLY A 489 3.54 35.17 29.65
C GLY A 489 4.66 34.17 29.82
#